data_AF-A0A1I1JUX0-F1
#
_entry.id   AF-A0A1I1JUX0-F1
#
_cell.length_a   1.000
_cell.length_b   1.000
_cell.length_c   1.000
_cell.angle_alpha   90.00
_cell.angle_beta   90.00
_cell.angle_gamma   90.00
#
_symmetry.space_group_name_H-M   'P 1'
#
loop_
_entity.id
_entity.type
_entity.pdbx_description
1 polymer ?
#
loop_
_entity_poly.entity_id
_entity_poly.type
_entity_poly.pdbx_seq_one_letter_code
_entity_poly.pdbx_strand_id
1 'polypeptide(L)'
;MNERETLIKEWYNGYIFGDAEVYNPWSAVRFIKDLVVDKSIFPSSYWANTSSNSIVKSLIEKADTKTKQEIELLIEGKTIEKIVHEDIIYDEIYDSMDNLWNFISYNDGITGAEL
;
A
#
# COMPACT_ATOMS: atom_id res chain seq x y z
N MET A 1 13.72 -16.32 16.54
CA MET A 1 13.39 -15.58 15.31
C MET A 1 14.65 -14.87 14.84
N ASN A 2 15.01 -14.99 13.57
CA ASN A 2 16.21 -14.35 13.02
C ASN A 2 16.00 -12.82 12.96
N GLU A 3 16.98 -11.99 13.36
CA GLU A 3 16.89 -10.52 13.26
C GLU A 3 16.43 -10.04 11.87
N ARG A 4 16.88 -10.71 10.82
CA ARG A 4 16.47 -10.38 9.45
C ARG A 4 15.03 -10.74 9.13
N GLU A 5 14.53 -11.82 9.73
CA GLU A 5 13.14 -12.21 9.57
C GLU A 5 12.24 -11.16 10.22
N THR A 6 12.56 -10.73 11.45
CA THR A 6 11.85 -9.63 12.12
C THR A 6 11.88 -8.35 11.28
N LEU A 7 13.05 -7.96 10.75
CA LEU A 7 13.19 -6.76 9.92
C LEU A 7 12.31 -6.79 8.66
N ILE A 8 12.19 -7.96 8.00
CA ILE A 8 11.31 -8.14 6.83
C ILE A 8 9.85 -8.00 7.22
N LYS A 9 9.45 -8.59 8.36
CA LYS A 9 8.07 -8.53 8.85
C LYS A 9 7.63 -7.11 9.19
N GLU A 10 8.50 -6.34 9.84
CA GLU A 10 8.25 -4.94 10.19
C GLU A 10 8.19 -4.00 8.98
N TRP A 11 9.00 -4.26 7.95
CA TRP A 11 9.06 -3.37 6.77
C TRP A 11 7.98 -3.65 5.72
N TYR A 12 7.55 -4.90 5.59
CA TYR A 12 6.68 -5.33 4.50
C TYR A 12 5.31 -5.78 4.94
N ASN A 13 4.89 -5.39 6.16
CA ASN A 13 3.56 -5.53 6.76
C ASN A 13 2.67 -6.50 5.97
N GLY A 14 2.60 -7.74 6.45
CA GLY A 14 1.75 -8.76 5.83
C GLY A 14 0.27 -8.50 6.07
N TYR A 15 -0.57 -9.24 5.36
CA TYR A 15 -1.99 -9.36 5.65
C TYR A 15 -2.30 -10.78 6.14
N ILE A 16 -3.33 -10.91 6.97
CA ILE A 16 -3.76 -12.21 7.49
C ILE A 16 -4.71 -12.85 6.47
N PHE A 17 -4.37 -14.05 5.99
CA PHE A 17 -5.22 -14.87 5.15
C PHE A 17 -5.52 -16.19 5.87
N GLY A 18 -6.72 -16.28 6.46
CA GLY A 18 -7.07 -17.37 7.37
C GLY A 18 -6.17 -17.34 8.62
N ASP A 19 -5.45 -18.43 8.87
CA ASP A 19 -4.50 -18.54 9.99
C ASP A 19 -3.05 -18.22 9.59
N ALA A 20 -2.83 -17.78 8.34
CA ALA A 20 -1.50 -17.53 7.80
C ALA A 20 -1.24 -16.03 7.58
N GLU A 21 -0.06 -15.58 7.98
CA GLU A 21 0.43 -14.24 7.66
C GLU A 21 1.09 -14.26 6.27
N VAL A 22 0.53 -13.50 5.33
CA VAL A 22 0.98 -13.44 3.94
C VAL A 22 1.62 -12.08 3.68
N TYR A 23 2.91 -12.09 3.35
CA TYR A 23 3.64 -10.87 3.01
C TYR A 23 3.53 -10.56 1.52
N ASN A 24 3.67 -9.28 1.16
CA ASN A 24 3.74 -8.85 -0.24
C ASN A 24 4.86 -9.63 -0.96
N PRO A 25 4.52 -10.53 -1.90
CA PRO A 25 5.49 -11.44 -2.50
C PRO A 25 6.51 -10.71 -3.37
N TRP A 26 6.12 -9.58 -3.99
CA TRP A 26 7.03 -8.77 -4.79
C TRP A 26 8.09 -8.09 -3.92
N SER A 27 7.67 -7.45 -2.83
CA SER A 27 8.58 -6.80 -1.89
C SER A 27 9.58 -7.80 -1.30
N ALA A 28 9.11 -8.99 -0.91
CA ALA A 28 9.98 -10.05 -0.37
C ALA A 28 11.00 -10.55 -1.40
N VAL A 29 10.56 -10.87 -2.62
CA VAL A 29 11.47 -11.35 -3.69
C VAL A 29 12.50 -10.28 -4.06
N ARG A 30 12.07 -9.00 -4.14
CA ARG A 30 12.95 -7.89 -4.48
C ARG A 30 14.01 -7.65 -3.40
N PHE A 31 13.64 -7.71 -2.13
CA PHE A 31 14.59 -7.61 -1.04
C PHE A 31 15.58 -8.77 -1.02
N ILE A 32 15.11 -10.01 -1.21
CA ILE A 32 15.99 -11.18 -1.31
C ILE A 32 16.97 -11.03 -2.47
N LYS A 33 16.51 -10.55 -3.63
CA LYS A 33 17.37 -10.29 -4.79
C LYS A 33 18.49 -9.30 -4.46
N ASP A 34 18.16 -8.19 -3.80
CA ASP A 34 19.16 -7.17 -3.45
C ASP A 34 20.14 -7.70 -2.37
N LEU A 35 19.66 -8.54 -1.45
CA LEU A 35 20.50 -9.22 -0.46
C LEU A 35 21.51 -10.21 -1.04
N VAL A 36 21.19 -10.82 -2.19
CA VAL A 36 22.14 -11.70 -2.91
C VAL A 36 23.32 -10.88 -3.45
N VAL A 37 23.09 -9.62 -3.81
CA VAL A 37 24.12 -8.71 -4.34
C VAL A 37 24.89 -8.05 -3.21
N ASP A 38 24.20 -7.60 -2.16
CA ASP A 38 24.79 -6.95 -1.00
C ASP A 38 24.10 -7.40 0.30
N LYS A 39 24.84 -8.16 1.13
CA LYS A 39 24.33 -8.65 2.41
C LYS A 39 24.11 -7.55 3.45
N SER A 40 24.63 -6.34 3.24
CA SER A 40 24.49 -5.19 4.13
C SER A 40 23.30 -4.29 3.78
N ILE A 41 22.56 -4.58 2.70
CA ILE A 41 21.45 -3.74 2.25
C ILE A 41 20.28 -3.79 3.23
N PHE A 42 19.69 -2.61 3.48
CA PHE A 42 18.47 -2.48 4.28
C PHE A 42 17.21 -2.59 3.39
N PRO A 43 16.08 -3.05 3.96
CA PRO A 43 14.83 -3.07 3.23
C PRO A 43 14.44 -1.66 2.77
N SER A 44 13.82 -1.58 1.59
CA SER A 44 13.29 -0.34 1.03
C SER A 44 11.85 -0.53 0.59
N SER A 45 11.12 0.58 0.36
CA SER A 45 9.73 0.57 -0.10
C SER A 45 9.60 0.05 -1.54
N TYR A 46 9.80 -1.24 -1.77
CA TYR A 46 9.74 -1.86 -3.10
C TYR A 46 8.34 -1.80 -3.74
N TRP A 47 7.30 -1.59 -2.93
CA TRP A 47 5.94 -1.29 -3.37
C TRP A 47 5.84 0.08 -4.06
N ALA A 48 6.69 1.05 -3.68
CA ALA A 48 6.68 2.42 -4.23
C ALA A 48 7.08 2.48 -5.73
N ASN A 49 7.70 1.42 -6.25
CA ASN A 49 8.15 1.29 -7.64
C ASN A 49 7.21 0.45 -8.52
N THR A 50 5.96 0.25 -8.10
CA THR A 50 4.94 -0.44 -8.89
C THR A 50 4.11 0.57 -9.70
N SER A 51 3.50 0.11 -10.79
CA SER A 51 2.58 0.91 -11.64
C SER A 51 1.42 1.52 -10.84
N SER A 52 1.12 1.00 -9.66
CA SER A 52 0.15 1.55 -8.73
C SER A 52 0.46 2.99 -8.33
N ASN A 53 1.74 3.36 -8.18
CA ASN A 53 2.09 4.71 -7.76
C ASN A 53 1.86 5.75 -8.88
N SER A 54 2.05 5.37 -10.14
CA SER A 54 1.66 6.23 -11.27
C SER A 54 0.15 6.45 -11.36
N ILE A 55 -0.64 5.47 -10.94
CA ILE A 55 -2.10 5.58 -10.91
C ILE A 55 -2.53 6.48 -9.74
N VAL A 56 -2.01 6.25 -8.53
CA VAL A 56 -2.24 7.11 -7.37
C VAL A 56 -1.89 8.55 -7.70
N LYS A 57 -0.70 8.81 -8.26
CA LYS A 57 -0.30 10.16 -8.65
C LYS A 57 -1.27 10.79 -9.65
N SER A 58 -1.67 10.03 -10.67
CA SER A 58 -2.62 10.50 -11.69
C SER A 58 -4.01 10.80 -11.12
N LEU A 59 -4.46 10.01 -10.14
CA LEU A 59 -5.73 10.23 -9.44
C LEU A 59 -5.65 11.45 -8.52
N ILE A 60 -4.55 11.63 -7.77
CA ILE A 60 -4.34 12.81 -6.93
C ILE A 60 -4.29 14.10 -7.77
N GLU A 61 -3.67 14.06 -8.95
CA GLU A 61 -3.64 15.21 -9.86
C GLU A 61 -5.07 15.60 -10.32
N LYS A 62 -5.89 14.60 -10.66
CA LYS A 62 -7.29 14.75 -11.06
C LYS A 62 -8.26 14.96 -9.89
N ALA A 63 -7.81 14.76 -8.66
CA ALA A 63 -8.64 14.84 -7.47
C ALA A 63 -9.19 16.25 -7.27
N ASP A 64 -10.44 16.31 -6.81
CA ASP A 64 -11.08 17.56 -6.43
C ASP A 64 -10.43 18.14 -5.15
N THR A 65 -10.79 19.38 -4.83
CA THR A 65 -10.23 20.08 -3.66
C THR A 65 -10.52 19.34 -2.36
N LYS A 66 -11.66 18.63 -2.27
CA LYS A 66 -12.06 17.90 -1.07
C LYS A 66 -11.16 16.68 -0.85
N THR A 67 -10.94 15.88 -1.88
CA THR A 67 -10.05 14.70 -1.83
C THR A 67 -8.60 15.11 -1.57
N LYS A 68 -8.14 16.25 -2.09
CA LYS A 68 -6.80 16.77 -1.77
C LYS A 68 -6.65 17.11 -0.29
N GLN A 69 -7.66 17.74 0.32
CA GLN A 69 -7.67 18.02 1.76
C GLN A 69 -7.69 16.73 2.58
N GLU A 70 -8.42 15.71 2.15
CA GLU A 70 -8.44 14.39 2.81
C GLU A 70 -7.05 13.72 2.79
N ILE A 71 -6.31 13.83 1.68
CA ILE A 71 -4.92 13.35 1.59
C ILE A 71 -4.00 14.16 2.52
N GLU A 72 -4.15 15.48 2.58
CA GLU A 72 -3.38 16.32 3.51
C GLU A 72 -3.60 15.90 4.96
N LEU A 73 -4.84 15.59 5.35
CA LEU A 73 -5.15 15.07 6.68
C LEU A 73 -4.43 13.75 6.96
N LEU A 74 -4.40 12.83 6.00
CA LEU A 74 -3.67 11.56 6.13
C LEU A 74 -2.15 11.78 6.25
N ILE A 75 -1.57 12.72 5.49
CA ILE A 75 -0.14 13.07 5.59
C ILE A 75 0.19 13.68 6.96
N GLU A 76 -0.75 14.42 7.55
CA GLU A 76 -0.64 14.95 8.92
C GLU A 76 -0.83 13.86 10.01
N GLY A 77 -1.07 12.60 9.62
CA GLY A 77 -1.30 11.49 10.54
C GLY A 77 -2.70 11.47 11.15
N LYS A 78 -3.65 12.20 10.57
CA LYS A 78 -5.07 12.18 10.98
C LYS A 78 -5.82 11.08 10.23
N THR A 79 -7.01 10.76 10.72
CA THR A 79 -7.88 9.72 10.14
C THR A 79 -8.98 10.33 9.27
N ILE A 80 -9.38 9.60 8.22
CA ILE A 80 -10.57 9.90 7.42
C ILE A 80 -11.46 8.67 7.35
N GLU A 81 -12.77 8.88 7.23
CA GLU A 81 -13.75 7.80 7.07
C GLU A 81 -14.32 7.82 5.64
N LYS A 82 -14.24 6.69 4.94
CA LYS A 82 -14.68 6.54 3.54
C LYS A 82 -15.38 5.21 3.35
N ILE A 83 -16.42 5.24 2.52
CA ILE A 83 -17.08 4.01 2.06
C ILE A 83 -16.19 3.42 0.96
N VAL A 84 -15.74 2.19 1.19
CA VAL A 84 -14.91 1.43 0.24
C VAL A 84 -15.81 0.42 -0.47
N HIS A 85 -15.68 0.31 -1.80
CA HIS A 85 -16.37 -0.66 -2.64
C HIS A 85 -15.34 -1.65 -3.20
N GLU A 86 -15.51 -2.94 -2.91
CA GLU A 86 -14.55 -4.00 -3.29
C GLU A 86 -14.64 -4.40 -4.79
N ASP A 87 -15.68 -3.98 -5.49
CA ASP A 87 -16.02 -4.47 -6.84
C ASP A 87 -15.46 -3.64 -8.00
N ILE A 88 -14.34 -2.93 -7.82
CA ILE A 88 -13.82 -2.02 -8.87
C ILE A 88 -12.82 -2.73 -9.77
N ILE A 89 -13.09 -2.67 -11.07
CA ILE A 89 -12.19 -3.17 -12.11
C ILE A 89 -11.14 -2.10 -12.43
N TYR A 90 -9.90 -2.50 -12.71
CA TYR A 90 -8.76 -1.59 -12.94
C TYR A 90 -9.04 -0.49 -14.00
N ASP A 91 -9.90 -0.79 -14.97
CA ASP A 91 -10.31 0.14 -16.02
C ASP A 91 -11.22 1.28 -15.52
N GLU A 92 -11.98 1.05 -14.45
CA GLU A 92 -12.93 2.02 -13.88
C GLU A 92 -12.27 2.95 -12.85
N ILE A 93 -10.98 2.73 -12.52
CA ILE A 93 -10.26 3.51 -11.50
C ILE A 93 -10.27 5.01 -11.80
N TYR A 94 -10.32 5.41 -13.07
CA TYR A 94 -10.34 6.82 -13.47
C TYR A 94 -11.74 7.44 -13.54
N ASP A 95 -12.81 6.65 -13.39
CA ASP A 95 -14.19 7.09 -13.60
C ASP A 95 -14.76 7.82 -12.38
N SER A 96 -14.29 7.48 -11.18
CA SER A 96 -14.70 8.13 -9.94
C SER A 96 -13.52 8.34 -9.00
N MET A 97 -13.51 9.49 -8.32
CA MET A 97 -12.50 9.80 -7.31
C MET A 97 -12.68 8.98 -6.03
N ASP A 98 -13.86 8.38 -5.82
CA ASP A 98 -14.06 7.40 -4.75
C ASP A 98 -13.20 6.14 -4.97
N ASN A 99 -12.85 5.84 -6.21
CA ASN A 99 -11.99 4.70 -6.56
C ASN A 99 -10.54 4.90 -6.10
N LEU A 100 -10.13 6.14 -5.78
CA LEU A 100 -8.83 6.40 -5.17
C LEU A 100 -8.70 5.70 -3.81
N TRP A 101 -9.73 5.80 -2.96
CA TRP A 101 -9.70 5.19 -1.63
C TRP A 101 -9.74 3.67 -1.68
N ASN A 102 -10.49 3.13 -2.65
CA ASN A 102 -10.51 1.69 -2.94
C ASN A 102 -9.13 1.20 -3.40
N PHE A 103 -8.49 1.96 -4.29
CA PHE A 103 -7.16 1.64 -4.80
C PHE A 103 -6.08 1.72 -3.71
N ILE A 104 -6.11 2.76 -2.87
CA ILE A 104 -5.18 2.93 -1.74
C ILE A 104 -5.40 1.81 -0.72
N SER A 105 -6.65 1.51 -0.34
CA SER A 105 -6.96 0.43 0.60
C SER A 105 -6.42 -0.93 0.13
N TYR A 106 -6.57 -1.25 -1.16
CA TYR A 106 -6.07 -2.50 -1.75
C TYR A 106 -4.54 -2.57 -1.82
N ASN A 107 -3.85 -1.45 -2.09
CA ASN A 107 -2.39 -1.45 -2.24
C ASN A 107 -1.63 -1.30 -0.92
N ASP A 108 -2.18 -0.52 0.02
CA ASP A 108 -1.54 -0.22 1.31
C ASP A 108 -2.03 -1.13 2.45
N GLY A 109 -2.97 -2.05 2.18
CA GLY A 109 -3.49 -2.97 3.20
C GLY A 109 -4.25 -2.25 4.32
N ILE A 110 -4.80 -1.07 4.02
CA ILE A 110 -5.63 -0.30 4.95
C ILE A 110 -7.03 -0.92 4.95
N THR A 111 -7.14 -2.10 5.55
CA THR A 111 -8.41 -2.73 5.94
C THR A 111 -8.54 -2.60 7.45
N GLY A 112 -9.68 -2.07 7.89
CA GLY A 112 -9.94 -1.63 9.27
C GLY A 112 -9.41 -2.58 10.35
N ALA A 113 -8.49 -2.05 11.15
CA ALA A 113 -8.16 -2.60 12.46
C ALA A 113 -8.89 -1.76 13.53
N GLU A 114 -10.21 -1.91 13.62
CA GLU A 114 -10.96 -1.63 14.84
C GLU A 114 -12.10 -2.65 14.98
N LEU A 115 -11.88 -3.64 15.86
CA LEU A 115 -12.89 -4.16 16.77
C LEU A 115 -12.34 -4.06 18.19
#